data_AF-A0A250JIW5-F1
#
_entry.id   AF-A0A250JIW5-F1
#
_cell.length_a   1.000
_cell.length_b   1.000
_cell.length_c   1.000
_cell.angle_alpha   90.00
_cell.angle_beta   90.00
_cell.angle_gamma   90.00
#
_symmetry.space_group_name_H-M   'P 1'
#
loop_
_entity.id
_entity.type
_entity.pdbx_description
1 polymer ?
#
loop_
_entity_poly.entity_id
_entity_poly.type
_entity_poly.pdbx_seq_one_letter_code
_entity_poly.pdbx_strand_id
1 'polypeptide(L)'
;MGLKLNKIADDVVVKNLDWRAGLLKKALLEKPPAASDARGLDRYYSSIGESSCEVGLMLYQQEKDPKQIREHLALAGRNLLKMHAVRQKPAPSESRILWVFEKTLSLVVCFAGTAEREELLRLQPWQFRNPVEPSDDAYAGYLEQVRLYLRKSALDPAAIEELIAKCSSDTASKDDRQSVLPEVRALRAVATQDTKSLDESIADVVKAHEVQAKRGELKLRSEGFICLPALTLAKLGQERGMQCGVKSLYLPLFLLEG
;
A
#
# COMPACT_ATOMS: atom_id res chain seq x y z
N MET A 1 -23.21 12.97 -3.43
CA MET A 1 -22.74 13.32 -2.06
C MET A 1 -21.70 12.28 -1.77
N GLY A 2 -20.43 12.65 -1.55
CA GLY A 2 -19.36 11.65 -1.46
C GLY A 2 -19.42 10.87 -0.15
N LEU A 3 -18.65 9.78 -0.06
CA LEU A 3 -18.44 9.06 1.20
C LEU A 3 -17.84 10.05 2.23
N LYS A 4 -18.22 10.04 3.50
CA LYS A 4 -17.56 10.91 4.52
C LYS A 4 -16.57 10.10 5.35
N LEU A 5 -15.41 9.82 4.77
CA LEU A 5 -14.42 8.91 5.34
C LEU A 5 -13.34 9.60 6.19
N ASN A 6 -13.06 10.88 5.95
CA ASN A 6 -12.10 11.65 6.75
C ASN A 6 -12.59 13.11 6.92
N LYS A 7 -11.68 14.03 7.27
CA LYS A 7 -12.01 15.45 7.51
C LYS A 7 -11.88 16.34 6.27
N ILE A 8 -11.61 15.77 5.09
CA ILE A 8 -11.58 16.52 3.84
C ILE A 8 -13.02 16.79 3.40
N ALA A 9 -13.36 18.06 3.18
CA ALA A 9 -14.69 18.44 2.70
C ALA A 9 -14.91 18.01 1.24
N ASP A 10 -16.14 17.62 0.89
CA ASP A 10 -16.45 17.12 -0.46
C ASP A 10 -16.09 18.11 -1.57
N ASP A 11 -16.33 19.41 -1.35
CA ASP A 11 -15.99 20.45 -2.34
C ASP A 11 -14.47 20.61 -2.52
N VAL A 12 -13.70 20.37 -1.46
CA VAL A 12 -12.24 20.32 -1.51
C VAL A 12 -11.78 19.08 -2.27
N VAL A 13 -12.42 17.92 -2.08
CA VAL A 13 -12.11 16.70 -2.85
C VAL A 13 -12.35 16.94 -4.34
N VAL A 14 -13.48 17.53 -4.73
CA VAL A 14 -13.78 17.82 -6.15
C VAL A 14 -12.75 18.76 -6.76
N LYS A 15 -12.45 19.89 -6.10
CA LYS A 15 -11.45 20.86 -6.58
C LYS A 15 -10.06 20.23 -6.72
N ASN A 16 -9.65 19.44 -5.72
CA ASN A 16 -8.36 18.76 -5.74
C ASN A 16 -8.31 17.70 -6.83
N LEU A 17 -9.38 16.94 -7.04
CA LEU A 17 -9.47 15.94 -8.10
C LEU A 17 -9.27 16.58 -9.48
N ASP A 18 -9.99 17.67 -9.78
CA ASP A 18 -9.87 18.36 -11.07
C ASP A 18 -8.45 18.89 -11.30
N TRP A 19 -7.88 19.52 -10.27
CA TRP A 19 -6.51 20.04 -10.33
C TRP A 19 -5.46 18.93 -10.51
N ARG A 20 -5.56 17.85 -9.73
CA ARG A 20 -4.63 16.70 -9.79
C ARG A 20 -4.75 15.94 -11.11
N ALA A 21 -5.96 15.72 -11.60
CA ALA A 21 -6.17 15.11 -12.92
C ALA A 21 -5.54 15.96 -14.04
N GLY A 22 -5.65 17.29 -13.95
CA GLY A 22 -5.00 18.21 -14.86
C GLY A 22 -3.46 18.14 -14.81
N LEU A 23 -2.88 18.08 -13.61
CA LEU A 23 -1.43 17.91 -13.44
C LEU A 23 -0.94 16.56 -13.95
N LEU A 24 -1.65 15.47 -13.62
CA LEU A 24 -1.32 14.13 -14.10
C LEU A 24 -1.34 14.07 -15.62
N LYS A 25 -2.35 14.65 -16.26
CA LYS A 25 -2.43 14.72 -17.73
C LYS A 25 -1.22 15.44 -18.32
N LYS A 26 -0.74 16.53 -17.70
CA LYS A 26 0.47 17.23 -18.14
C LYS A 26 1.72 16.35 -17.97
N ALA A 27 1.90 15.74 -16.80
CA ALA A 27 3.05 14.88 -16.52
C ALA A 27 3.12 13.67 -17.48
N LEU A 28 1.97 13.08 -17.84
CA LEU A 28 1.91 11.99 -18.80
C LEU A 28 2.26 12.38 -20.24
N LEU A 29 2.20 13.68 -20.58
CA LEU A 29 2.62 14.20 -21.88
C LEU A 29 4.10 14.59 -21.91
N GLU A 30 4.75 14.69 -20.74
CA GLU A 30 6.16 14.97 -20.65
C GLU A 30 6.97 13.74 -21.08
N LYS A 31 8.12 13.98 -21.73
CA LYS A 31 9.04 12.89 -22.03
C LYS A 31 9.77 12.50 -20.75
N PRO A 32 9.94 11.20 -20.47
CA PRO A 32 10.76 10.78 -19.35
C PRO A 32 12.19 11.34 -19.52
N PRO A 33 12.86 11.69 -18.42
CA PRO A 33 14.28 12.05 -18.45
C PRO A 33 15.14 10.96 -19.10
N ALA A 34 16.35 11.34 -19.53
CA ALA A 34 17.30 10.37 -20.10
C ALA A 34 17.60 9.25 -19.10
N ALA A 35 17.86 8.04 -19.60
CA ALA A 35 18.17 6.87 -18.77
C ALA A 35 19.39 7.10 -17.84
N SER A 36 20.29 8.01 -18.21
CA SER A 36 21.44 8.41 -17.41
C SER A 36 21.10 9.33 -16.22
N ASP A 37 19.92 9.95 -16.20
CA ASP A 37 19.45 10.83 -15.12
C ASP A 37 18.53 10.08 -14.15
N ALA A 38 19.13 9.25 -13.30
CA ALA A 38 18.37 8.46 -12.32
C ALA A 38 17.55 9.32 -11.34
N ARG A 39 18.04 10.50 -10.96
CA ARG A 39 17.32 11.43 -10.07
C ARG A 39 16.14 12.10 -10.77
N GLY A 40 16.29 12.44 -12.05
CA GLY A 40 15.19 12.88 -12.90
C GLY A 40 14.12 11.81 -13.01
N LEU A 41 14.52 10.57 -13.29
CA LEU A 41 13.59 9.44 -13.41
C LEU A 41 12.85 9.13 -12.11
N ASP A 42 13.54 9.11 -10.97
CA ASP A 42 12.92 8.92 -9.63
C ASP A 42 11.83 9.98 -9.39
N ARG A 43 12.12 11.26 -9.63
CA ARG A 43 11.13 12.35 -9.49
C ARG A 43 9.98 12.24 -10.49
N TYR A 44 10.28 11.92 -11.75
CA TYR A 44 9.28 11.78 -12.81
C TYR A 44 8.28 10.66 -12.47
N TYR A 45 8.78 9.48 -12.13
CA TYR A 45 7.94 8.34 -11.78
C TYR A 45 7.22 8.53 -10.45
N SER A 46 7.86 9.14 -9.46
CA SER A 46 7.20 9.48 -8.19
C SER A 46 6.03 10.43 -8.43
N SER A 47 6.23 11.50 -9.21
CA SER A 47 5.18 12.49 -9.48
C SER A 47 3.94 11.89 -10.15
N ILE A 48 4.15 11.04 -11.16
CA ILE A 48 3.04 10.33 -11.83
C ILE A 48 2.40 9.32 -10.87
N GLY A 49 3.21 8.58 -10.11
CA GLY A 49 2.75 7.56 -9.18
C GLY A 49 1.87 8.13 -8.07
N GLU A 50 2.36 9.16 -7.38
CA GLU A 50 1.63 9.84 -6.31
C GLU A 50 0.36 10.53 -6.84
N SER A 51 0.47 11.27 -7.94
CA SER A 51 -0.70 11.95 -8.52
C SER A 51 -1.78 10.97 -8.97
N SER A 52 -1.38 9.85 -9.58
CA SER A 52 -2.32 8.79 -9.98
C SER A 52 -2.99 8.14 -8.78
N CYS A 53 -2.24 7.91 -7.69
CA CYS A 53 -2.79 7.36 -6.45
C CYS A 53 -3.83 8.31 -5.86
N GLU A 54 -3.49 9.59 -5.70
CA GLU A 54 -4.41 10.60 -5.18
C GLU A 54 -5.69 10.70 -6.01
N VAL A 55 -5.57 10.73 -7.35
CA VAL A 55 -6.73 10.74 -8.25
C VAL A 55 -7.59 9.50 -8.04
N GLY A 56 -7.01 8.29 -8.01
CA GLY A 56 -7.76 7.05 -7.79
C GLY A 56 -8.51 7.04 -6.45
N LEU A 57 -7.86 7.49 -5.37
CA LEU A 57 -8.46 7.58 -4.05
C LEU A 57 -9.57 8.64 -3.98
N MET A 58 -9.41 9.78 -4.63
CA MET A 58 -10.45 10.82 -4.70
C MET A 58 -11.63 10.39 -5.58
N LEU A 59 -11.39 9.67 -6.68
CA LEU A 59 -12.45 9.06 -7.48
C LEU A 59 -13.29 8.08 -6.66
N TYR A 60 -12.65 7.28 -5.80
CA TYR A 60 -13.35 6.39 -4.86
C TYR A 60 -14.23 7.17 -3.88
N GLN A 61 -13.67 8.20 -3.25
CA GLN A 61 -14.39 9.09 -2.34
C GLN A 61 -15.60 9.77 -3.01
N GLN A 62 -15.52 10.03 -4.31
CA GLN A 62 -16.59 10.60 -5.14
C GLN A 62 -17.50 9.56 -5.80
N GLU A 63 -17.38 8.29 -5.40
CA GLU A 63 -18.20 7.16 -5.86
C GLU A 63 -18.25 7.07 -7.40
N LYS A 64 -17.10 7.28 -8.05
CA LYS A 64 -16.95 7.19 -9.50
C LYS A 64 -16.84 5.74 -9.98
N ASP A 65 -16.78 5.57 -11.29
CA ASP A 65 -16.69 4.26 -11.94
C ASP A 65 -15.51 3.42 -11.38
N PRO A 66 -15.77 2.22 -10.83
CA PRO A 66 -14.73 1.30 -10.33
C PRO A 66 -13.61 1.04 -11.34
N LYS A 67 -13.93 1.01 -12.64
CA LYS A 67 -12.92 0.83 -13.69
C LYS A 67 -11.92 1.97 -13.71
N GLN A 68 -12.39 3.22 -13.65
CA GLN A 68 -11.53 4.41 -13.63
C GLN A 68 -10.67 4.45 -12.36
N ILE A 69 -11.25 4.09 -11.21
CA ILE A 69 -10.52 4.00 -9.94
C ILE A 69 -9.36 3.00 -10.08
N ARG A 70 -9.64 1.78 -10.57
CA ARG A 70 -8.63 0.74 -10.79
C ARG A 70 -7.55 1.17 -11.78
N GLU A 71 -7.91 1.82 -12.89
CA GLU A 71 -6.95 2.30 -13.89
C GLU A 71 -5.93 3.27 -13.28
N HIS A 72 -6.39 4.21 -12.46
CA HIS A 72 -5.51 5.16 -11.77
C HIS A 72 -4.65 4.50 -10.68
N LEU A 73 -5.22 3.60 -9.88
CA LEU A 73 -4.46 2.88 -8.86
C LEU A 73 -3.43 1.91 -9.47
N ALA A 74 -3.75 1.28 -10.60
CA ALA A 74 -2.82 0.46 -11.38
C ALA A 74 -1.67 1.31 -11.96
N LEU A 75 -1.99 2.48 -12.54
CA LEU A 75 -0.99 3.42 -13.04
C LEU A 75 -0.08 3.92 -11.91
N ALA A 76 -0.64 4.16 -10.72
CA ALA A 76 0.13 4.51 -9.53
C ALA A 76 1.12 3.41 -9.15
N GLY A 77 0.65 2.15 -9.04
CA GLY A 77 1.50 1.00 -8.72
C GLY A 77 2.66 0.83 -9.70
N ARG A 78 2.39 0.91 -11.02
CA ARG A 78 3.44 0.79 -12.05
C ARG A 78 4.50 1.88 -11.96
N ASN A 79 4.10 3.14 -11.74
CA ASN A 79 5.06 4.24 -11.70
C ASN A 79 5.83 4.27 -10.37
N LEU A 80 5.19 4.01 -9.23
CA LEU A 80 5.91 3.90 -7.97
C LEU A 80 6.90 2.72 -7.98
N LEU A 81 6.55 1.62 -8.62
CA LEU A 81 7.49 0.51 -8.82
C LEU A 81 8.71 0.93 -9.66
N LYS A 82 8.49 1.61 -10.79
CA LYS A 82 9.57 2.16 -11.62
C LYS A 82 10.43 3.17 -10.85
N MET A 83 9.82 4.03 -10.03
CA MET A 83 10.54 4.93 -9.13
C MET A 83 11.50 4.13 -8.24
N HIS A 84 11.04 3.08 -7.57
CA HIS A 84 11.95 2.24 -6.77
C HIS A 84 13.05 1.59 -7.62
N ALA A 85 12.71 1.10 -8.82
CA ALA A 85 13.64 0.40 -9.71
C ALA A 85 14.79 1.28 -10.22
N VAL A 86 14.54 2.56 -10.50
CA VAL A 86 15.56 3.49 -11.04
C VAL A 86 16.43 4.15 -9.97
N ARG A 87 16.10 4.00 -8.68
CA ARG A 87 16.87 4.60 -7.59
C ARG A 87 18.30 4.09 -7.58
N GLN A 88 19.24 5.00 -7.38
CA GLN A 88 20.64 4.68 -7.09
C GLN A 88 20.79 4.26 -5.62
N LYS A 89 21.92 3.68 -5.23
CA LYS A 89 22.19 3.37 -3.83
C LYS A 89 22.19 4.67 -3.01
N PRO A 90 21.45 4.75 -1.88
CA PRO A 90 21.29 6.00 -1.17
C PRO A 90 22.59 6.46 -0.54
N ALA A 91 22.80 7.77 -0.49
CA ALA A 91 23.75 8.35 0.44
C ALA A 91 23.26 8.17 1.90
N PRO A 92 24.14 8.22 2.92
CA PRO A 92 23.72 8.10 4.33
C PRO A 92 22.64 9.10 4.76
N SER A 93 22.56 10.27 4.11
CA SER A 93 21.56 11.31 4.37
C SER A 93 20.24 11.13 3.61
N GLU A 94 20.16 10.21 2.64
CA GLU A 94 18.98 10.01 1.81
C GLU A 94 18.03 9.00 2.45
N SER A 95 16.91 9.46 2.99
CA SER A 95 15.91 8.58 3.61
C SER A 95 15.00 7.90 2.57
N ARG A 96 14.61 6.67 2.88
CA ARG A 96 13.62 5.84 2.17
C ARG A 96 12.75 5.17 3.21
N ILE A 97 11.49 5.58 3.22
CA ILE A 97 10.53 5.23 4.25
C ILE A 97 9.73 4.00 3.80
N LEU A 98 9.60 3.01 4.67
CA LEU A 98 8.93 1.73 4.40
C LEU A 98 7.47 1.90 3.96
N TRP A 99 6.77 2.88 4.54
CA TRP A 99 5.38 3.18 4.17
C TRP A 99 5.18 3.48 2.68
N VAL A 100 6.16 4.12 2.03
CA VAL A 100 6.10 4.36 0.57
C VAL A 100 6.17 3.04 -0.18
N PHE A 101 6.97 2.09 0.32
CA PHE A 101 7.11 0.77 -0.29
C PHE A 101 5.90 -0.12 -0.03
N GLU A 102 5.30 -0.12 1.16
CA GLU A 102 4.03 -0.81 1.42
C GLU A 102 2.93 -0.31 0.49
N LYS A 103 2.82 1.01 0.29
CA LYS A 103 1.88 1.61 -0.66
C LYS A 103 2.13 1.08 -2.08
N THR A 104 3.38 1.08 -2.54
CA THR A 104 3.76 0.51 -3.85
C THR A 104 3.36 -0.96 -3.92
N LEU A 105 3.71 -1.75 -2.91
CA LEU A 105 3.39 -3.17 -2.83
C LEU A 105 1.89 -3.39 -2.93
N SER A 106 1.10 -2.66 -2.14
CA SER A 106 -0.34 -2.81 -2.11
C SER A 106 -0.99 -2.49 -3.44
N LEU A 107 -0.55 -1.41 -4.09
CA LEU A 107 -1.04 -1.02 -5.42
C LEU A 107 -0.67 -2.08 -6.48
N VAL A 108 0.55 -2.60 -6.43
CA VAL A 108 1.02 -3.64 -7.36
C VAL A 108 0.25 -4.94 -7.15
N VAL A 109 0.05 -5.38 -5.91
CA VAL A 109 -0.68 -6.60 -5.59
C VAL A 109 -2.16 -6.46 -5.98
N CYS A 110 -2.81 -5.35 -5.63
CA CYS A 110 -4.25 -5.21 -5.86
C CYS A 110 -4.61 -4.90 -7.32
N PHE A 111 -3.80 -4.10 -8.02
CA PHE A 111 -4.24 -3.45 -9.27
C PHE A 111 -3.27 -3.58 -10.45
N ALA A 112 -2.03 -4.04 -10.24
CA ALA A 112 -1.08 -4.26 -11.33
C ALA A 112 -1.07 -5.72 -11.79
N GLY A 113 -0.24 -6.03 -12.80
CA GLY A 113 -0.14 -7.36 -13.38
C GLY A 113 0.96 -8.21 -12.75
N THR A 114 1.04 -9.46 -13.22
CA THR A 114 2.07 -10.42 -12.82
C THR A 114 3.48 -9.90 -13.12
N ALA A 115 3.67 -9.19 -14.23
CA ALA A 115 4.97 -8.64 -14.61
C ALA A 115 5.49 -7.63 -13.57
N GLU A 116 4.61 -6.76 -13.06
CA GLU A 116 4.96 -5.81 -12.01
C GLU A 116 5.25 -6.50 -10.67
N ARG A 117 4.53 -7.58 -10.32
CA ARG A 117 4.84 -8.37 -9.13
C ARG A 117 6.25 -8.98 -9.22
N GLU A 118 6.62 -9.52 -10.38
CA GLU A 118 7.98 -10.05 -10.60
C GLU A 118 9.07 -8.98 -10.48
N GLU A 119 8.82 -7.76 -10.98
CA GLU A 119 9.75 -6.64 -10.81
C GLU A 119 9.86 -6.19 -9.35
N LEU A 120 8.75 -6.14 -8.61
CA LEU A 120 8.74 -5.84 -7.17
C LEU A 120 9.60 -6.85 -6.37
N LEU A 121 9.60 -8.12 -6.77
CA LEU A 121 10.42 -9.17 -6.16
C LEU A 121 11.92 -9.04 -6.44
N ARG A 122 12.33 -8.23 -7.43
CA ARG A 122 13.75 -7.98 -7.76
C ARG A 122 14.34 -6.80 -7.01
N LEU A 123 13.50 -5.94 -6.43
CA LEU A 123 13.96 -4.80 -5.64
C LEU A 123 14.86 -5.25 -4.49
N GLN A 124 15.93 -4.51 -4.26
CA GLN A 124 16.85 -4.71 -3.16
C GLN A 124 16.40 -3.90 -1.94
N PRO A 125 16.66 -4.34 -0.70
CA PRO A 125 16.25 -3.62 0.51
C PRO A 125 16.61 -2.14 0.51
N TRP A 126 17.81 -1.78 0.04
CA TRP A 126 18.26 -0.39 -0.03
C TRP A 126 17.41 0.49 -0.97
N GLN A 127 16.62 -0.07 -1.89
CA GLN A 127 15.72 0.69 -2.79
C GLN A 127 14.49 1.27 -2.08
N PHE A 128 14.17 0.74 -0.90
CA PHE A 128 12.98 1.12 -0.15
C PHE A 128 13.18 1.31 1.35
N ARG A 129 14.32 0.91 1.92
CA ARG A 129 14.67 1.08 3.33
C ARG A 129 16.05 1.70 3.47
N ASN A 130 16.11 2.94 3.94
CA ASN A 130 17.35 3.62 4.34
C ASN A 130 17.04 4.85 5.22
N PRO A 131 17.77 5.11 6.32
CA PRO A 131 18.69 4.19 6.98
C PRO A 131 17.95 2.94 7.50
N VAL A 132 18.70 1.95 7.95
CA VAL A 132 18.13 0.77 8.61
C VAL A 132 17.99 1.10 10.10
N GLU A 133 16.77 1.43 10.51
CA GLU A 133 16.46 1.74 11.92
C GLU A 133 15.87 0.50 12.63
N PRO A 134 16.32 0.18 13.86
CA PRO A 134 15.80 -0.96 14.62
C PRO A 134 14.30 -0.86 14.95
N SER A 135 13.78 0.36 15.09
CA SER A 135 12.34 0.64 15.32
C SER A 135 11.47 0.12 14.18
N ASP A 136 12.02 0.00 12.98
CA ASP A 136 11.32 -0.45 11.78
C ASP A 136 11.46 -1.96 11.52
N ASP A 137 12.20 -2.69 12.36
CA ASP A 137 12.56 -4.09 12.06
C ASP A 137 11.35 -5.02 11.93
N ALA A 138 10.34 -4.85 12.79
CA ALA A 138 9.13 -5.65 12.72
C ALA A 138 8.36 -5.37 11.42
N TYR A 139 8.24 -4.09 11.07
CA TYR A 139 7.55 -3.67 9.86
C TYR A 139 8.28 -4.09 8.58
N ALA A 140 9.60 -3.93 8.54
CA ALA A 140 10.43 -4.43 7.45
C ALA A 140 10.35 -5.96 7.32
N GLY A 141 10.33 -6.67 8.45
CA GLY A 141 10.17 -8.11 8.49
C GLY A 141 8.83 -8.57 7.91
N TYR A 142 7.73 -7.89 8.29
CA TYR A 142 6.41 -8.13 7.70
C TYR A 142 6.43 -7.95 6.17
N LEU A 143 6.95 -6.83 5.67
CA LEU A 143 6.98 -6.56 4.23
C LEU A 143 7.83 -7.58 3.47
N GLU A 144 8.94 -8.05 4.05
CA GLU A 144 9.72 -9.12 3.44
C GLU A 144 8.95 -10.46 3.42
N GLN A 145 8.18 -10.79 4.45
CA GLN A 145 7.32 -11.97 4.44
C GLN A 145 6.24 -11.89 3.35
N VAL A 146 5.64 -10.72 3.12
CA VAL A 146 4.69 -10.53 2.00
C VAL A 146 5.40 -10.78 0.66
N ARG A 147 6.62 -10.27 0.47
CA ARG A 147 7.41 -10.51 -0.75
C ARG A 147 7.76 -11.99 -0.94
N LEU A 148 8.16 -12.68 0.13
CA LEU A 148 8.43 -14.12 0.08
C LEU A 148 7.17 -14.91 -0.26
N TYR A 149 6.03 -14.53 0.32
CA TYR A 149 4.73 -15.11 0.01
C TYR A 149 4.40 -14.98 -1.48
N LEU A 150 4.56 -13.77 -2.05
CA LEU A 150 4.34 -13.51 -3.47
C LEU A 150 5.23 -14.37 -4.37
N ARG A 151 6.46 -14.69 -3.95
CA ARG A 151 7.42 -15.49 -4.74
C ARG A 151 7.12 -16.98 -4.72
N LYS A 152 6.72 -17.54 -3.57
CA LYS A 152 6.66 -18.99 -3.33
C LYS A 152 5.26 -19.52 -2.99
N SER A 153 4.28 -18.64 -2.82
CA SER A 153 2.96 -18.95 -2.23
C SER A 153 3.03 -19.62 -0.85
N ALA A 154 4.16 -19.47 -0.15
CA ALA A 154 4.44 -20.04 1.15
C ALA A 154 5.22 -19.05 2.02
N LEU A 155 4.85 -18.97 3.29
CA LEU A 155 5.58 -18.21 4.31
C LEU A 155 6.67 -19.05 4.94
N ASP A 156 7.62 -18.40 5.62
CA ASP A 156 8.44 -19.04 6.64
C ASP A 156 7.66 -19.02 7.97
N PRO A 157 7.15 -20.18 8.45
CA PRO A 157 6.34 -20.21 9.67
C PRO A 157 7.12 -19.76 10.91
N ALA A 158 8.43 -20.04 10.98
CA ALA A 158 9.24 -19.64 12.13
C ALA A 158 9.42 -18.12 12.17
N ALA A 159 9.70 -17.51 11.02
CA ALA A 159 9.83 -16.05 10.93
C ALA A 159 8.52 -15.32 11.23
N ILE A 160 7.38 -15.86 10.81
CA ILE A 160 6.05 -15.29 11.12
C ILE A 160 5.74 -15.35 12.61
N GLU A 161 5.96 -16.50 13.25
CA GLU A 161 5.72 -16.63 14.69
C GLU A 161 6.69 -15.76 15.52
N GLU A 162 7.94 -15.60 15.08
CA GLU A 162 8.89 -14.64 15.67
C GLU A 162 8.39 -13.19 15.55
N LEU A 163 7.89 -12.79 14.38
CA LEU A 163 7.29 -11.46 14.18
C LEU A 163 6.07 -11.24 15.07
N ILE A 164 5.19 -12.24 15.19
CA ILE A 164 4.02 -12.18 16.07
C ILE A 164 4.46 -12.01 17.53
N ALA A 165 5.44 -12.81 17.98
CA ALA A 165 5.97 -12.73 19.34
C ALA A 165 6.61 -11.36 19.61
N LYS A 166 7.41 -10.84 18.67
CA LYS A 166 8.02 -9.51 18.77
C LYS A 166 6.96 -8.42 18.89
N CYS A 167 5.97 -8.39 17.99
CA CYS A 167 4.94 -7.36 17.99
C CYS A 167 3.95 -7.49 19.16
N SER A 168 3.83 -8.67 19.77
CA SER A 168 2.96 -8.90 20.93
C SER A 168 3.66 -8.70 22.28
N SER A 169 4.98 -8.48 22.29
CA SER A 169 5.75 -8.34 23.52
C SER A 169 5.42 -7.06 24.29
N ASP A 170 5.66 -7.05 25.60
CA ASP A 170 5.41 -5.88 26.45
C ASP A 170 6.30 -4.68 26.07
N THR A 171 7.44 -4.95 25.44
CA THR A 171 8.41 -3.95 24.95
C THR A 171 8.14 -3.49 23.52
N ALA A 172 7.18 -4.10 22.80
CA ALA A 172 6.81 -3.70 21.45
C ALA A 172 6.31 -2.26 21.41
N SER A 173 6.59 -1.53 20.33
CA SER A 173 6.04 -0.18 20.18
C SER A 173 4.51 -0.22 20.05
N LYS A 174 3.87 0.94 20.20
CA LYS A 174 2.42 1.05 19.95
C LYS A 174 2.09 0.72 18.49
N ASP A 175 2.94 1.15 17.56
CA ASP A 175 2.72 0.95 16.12
C ASP A 175 2.90 -0.53 15.74
N ASP A 176 3.87 -1.23 16.34
CA ASP A 176 4.02 -2.68 16.15
C ASP A 176 2.77 -3.42 16.62
N ARG A 177 2.23 -3.06 17.80
CA ARG A 177 1.05 -3.72 18.38
C ARG A 177 -0.23 -3.41 17.62
N GLN A 178 -0.42 -2.16 17.17
CA GLN A 178 -1.70 -1.69 16.63
C GLN A 178 -1.78 -1.74 15.11
N SER A 179 -0.64 -1.69 14.42
CA SER A 179 -0.58 -1.66 12.95
C SER A 179 0.04 -2.93 12.39
N VAL A 180 1.26 -3.28 12.81
CA VAL A 180 2.02 -4.39 12.21
C VAL A 180 1.46 -5.77 12.62
N LEU A 181 1.13 -5.96 13.90
CA LEU A 181 0.66 -7.24 14.42
C LEU A 181 -0.61 -7.77 13.71
N PRO A 182 -1.68 -6.97 13.50
CA PRO A 182 -2.83 -7.40 12.72
C PRO A 182 -2.46 -7.83 11.29
N GLU A 183 -1.56 -7.10 10.62
CA GLU A 183 -1.15 -7.44 9.25
C GLU A 183 -0.35 -8.75 9.17
N VAL A 184 0.55 -8.98 10.12
CA VAL A 184 1.29 -10.25 10.24
C VAL A 184 0.34 -11.42 10.51
N ARG A 185 -0.64 -11.25 11.41
CA ARG A 185 -1.66 -12.27 11.70
C ARG A 185 -2.54 -12.58 10.49
N ALA A 186 -2.94 -11.55 9.74
CA ALA A 186 -3.69 -11.73 8.50
C ALA A 186 -2.87 -12.51 7.46
N LEU A 187 -1.59 -12.16 7.28
CA LEU A 187 -0.70 -12.86 6.35
C LEU A 187 -0.54 -14.34 6.74
N ARG A 188 -0.36 -14.63 8.03
CA ARG A 188 -0.36 -16.01 8.55
C ARG A 188 -1.66 -16.74 8.20
N ALA A 189 -2.80 -16.10 8.44
CA ALA A 189 -4.12 -16.68 8.17
C ALA A 189 -4.33 -16.99 6.68
N VAL A 190 -3.82 -16.13 5.77
CA VAL A 190 -3.79 -16.43 4.32
C VAL A 190 -2.98 -17.69 4.03
N ALA A 191 -1.79 -17.82 4.62
CA ALA A 191 -0.94 -18.99 4.38
C ALA A 191 -1.53 -20.30 4.93
N THR A 192 -2.23 -20.25 6.06
CA THR A 192 -2.89 -21.41 6.68
C THR A 192 -4.33 -21.60 6.20
N GLN A 193 -4.81 -20.78 5.27
CA GLN A 193 -6.20 -20.77 4.78
C GLN A 193 -7.25 -20.66 5.90
N ASP A 194 -6.93 -19.97 6.99
CA ASP A 194 -7.84 -19.72 8.11
C ASP A 194 -8.68 -18.47 7.83
N THR A 195 -9.88 -18.66 7.29
CA THR A 195 -10.77 -17.56 6.90
C THR A 195 -11.22 -16.74 8.11
N LYS A 196 -11.42 -17.39 9.27
CA LYS A 196 -11.88 -16.68 10.47
C LYS A 196 -10.79 -15.75 10.99
N SER A 197 -9.57 -16.26 11.15
CA SER A 197 -8.43 -15.44 11.58
C SER A 197 -8.09 -14.34 10.58
N LEU A 198 -8.31 -14.59 9.28
CA LEU A 198 -8.12 -13.58 8.24
C LEU A 198 -9.09 -12.40 8.45
N ASP A 199 -10.38 -12.68 8.59
CA ASP A 199 -11.40 -11.65 8.78
C ASP A 199 -11.21 -10.87 10.08
N GLU A 200 -10.91 -11.54 11.19
CA GLU A 200 -10.61 -10.90 12.47
C GLU A 200 -9.41 -9.93 12.35
N SER A 201 -8.35 -10.38 11.68
CA SER A 201 -7.13 -9.58 11.52
C SER A 201 -7.34 -8.41 10.56
N ILE A 202 -8.04 -8.60 9.44
CA ILE A 202 -8.39 -7.52 8.50
C ILE A 202 -9.29 -6.49 9.19
N ALA A 203 -10.23 -6.91 10.03
CA ALA A 203 -11.08 -5.99 10.80
C ALA A 203 -10.25 -5.11 11.73
N ASP A 204 -9.22 -5.66 12.38
CA ASP A 204 -8.29 -4.90 13.23
C ASP A 204 -7.46 -3.90 12.42
N VAL A 205 -6.92 -4.30 11.25
CA VAL A 205 -6.19 -3.40 10.33
C VAL A 205 -7.08 -2.22 9.90
N VAL A 206 -8.32 -2.52 9.47
CA VAL A 206 -9.29 -1.51 9.04
C VAL A 206 -9.66 -0.57 10.19
N LYS A 207 -9.82 -1.08 11.41
CA LYS A 207 -10.13 -0.28 12.59
C LYS A 207 -8.99 0.68 12.94
N ALA A 208 -7.74 0.23 12.87
CA ALA A 208 -6.57 1.08 13.06
C ALA A 208 -6.51 2.19 11.99
N HIS A 209 -6.75 1.84 10.73
CA HIS A 209 -6.84 2.79 9.62
C HIS A 209 -7.94 3.83 9.81
N GLU A 210 -9.14 3.41 10.23
CA GLU A 210 -10.26 4.31 10.50
C GLU A 210 -9.92 5.35 11.58
N VAL A 211 -9.22 4.93 12.65
CA VAL A 211 -8.76 5.86 13.70
C VAL A 211 -7.80 6.90 13.11
N GLN A 212 -6.86 6.48 12.27
CA GLN A 212 -5.93 7.39 11.59
C GLN A 212 -6.65 8.34 10.62
N ALA A 213 -7.62 7.83 9.84
CA ALA A 213 -8.42 8.60 8.89
C ALA A 213 -9.37 9.60 9.57
N LYS A 214 -9.81 9.33 10.81
CA LYS A 214 -10.72 10.25 11.52
C LYS A 214 -10.00 11.24 12.43
N ARG A 215 -8.88 10.83 13.04
CA ARG A 215 -8.24 11.58 14.15
C ARG A 215 -6.71 11.66 14.05
N GLY A 216 -6.07 10.81 13.27
CA GLY A 216 -4.62 10.72 13.18
C GLY A 216 -4.03 11.40 11.95
N GLU A 217 -2.96 10.82 11.39
CA GLU A 217 -2.17 11.43 10.31
C GLU A 217 -2.90 11.45 8.97
N LEU A 218 -3.82 10.51 8.76
CA LEU A 218 -4.59 10.37 7.53
C LEU A 218 -5.82 11.29 7.48
N LYS A 219 -6.09 12.05 8.55
CA LYS A 219 -7.31 12.86 8.70
C LYS A 219 -7.57 13.86 7.57
N LEU A 220 -6.50 14.38 6.96
CA LEU A 220 -6.53 15.35 5.87
C LEU A 220 -5.78 14.84 4.63
N ARG A 221 -5.61 13.51 4.51
CA ARG A 221 -4.91 12.87 3.40
C ARG A 221 -5.84 11.93 2.64
N SER A 222 -5.71 11.89 1.32
CA SER A 222 -6.50 11.00 0.45
C SER A 222 -6.26 9.51 0.76
N GLU A 223 -5.09 9.18 1.27
CA GLU A 223 -4.72 7.84 1.74
C GLU A 223 -5.63 7.37 2.88
N GLY A 224 -6.33 8.28 3.56
CA GLY A 224 -7.37 7.91 4.53
C GLY A 224 -8.62 7.28 3.90
N PHE A 225 -8.82 7.34 2.59
CA PHE A 225 -10.05 6.85 1.94
C PHE A 225 -10.07 5.32 1.75
N ILE A 226 -8.92 4.69 1.50
CA ILE A 226 -8.82 3.24 1.30
C ILE A 226 -7.71 2.69 2.20
N CYS A 227 -8.02 1.66 2.97
CA CYS A 227 -7.03 0.87 3.69
C CYS A 227 -6.35 -0.11 2.73
N LEU A 228 -5.33 0.37 2.03
CA LEU A 228 -4.57 -0.43 1.06
C LEU A 228 -3.97 -1.72 1.66
N PRO A 229 -3.40 -1.73 2.89
CA PRO A 229 -2.88 -2.96 3.50
C PRO A 229 -3.95 -4.04 3.69
N ALA A 230 -5.13 -3.65 4.20
CA ALA A 230 -6.26 -4.57 4.35
C ALA A 230 -6.74 -5.11 3.00
N LEU A 231 -6.76 -4.27 1.96
CA LEU A 231 -7.15 -4.68 0.61
C LEU A 231 -6.14 -5.68 0.01
N THR A 232 -4.84 -5.48 0.25
CA THR A 232 -3.77 -6.41 -0.13
C THR A 232 -3.98 -7.78 0.51
N LEU A 233 -4.26 -7.82 1.82
CA LEU A 233 -4.48 -9.07 2.55
C LEU A 233 -5.75 -9.80 2.05
N ALA A 234 -6.82 -9.05 1.77
CA ALA A 234 -8.02 -9.60 1.15
C ALA A 234 -7.74 -10.19 -0.25
N LYS A 235 -6.94 -9.50 -1.08
CA LYS A 235 -6.53 -9.98 -2.41
C LYS A 235 -5.72 -11.27 -2.32
N LEU A 236 -4.75 -11.33 -1.40
CA LEU A 236 -3.96 -12.55 -1.19
C LEU A 236 -4.83 -13.73 -0.70
N GLY A 237 -5.81 -13.47 0.17
CA GLY A 237 -6.82 -14.47 0.56
C GLY A 237 -7.66 -14.95 -0.63
N GLN A 238 -8.13 -14.03 -1.48
CA GLN A 238 -8.90 -14.34 -2.69
C GLN A 238 -8.12 -15.26 -3.64
N GLU A 239 -6.82 -15.02 -3.81
CA GLU A 239 -5.91 -15.87 -4.62
C GLU A 239 -5.76 -17.29 -4.05
N ARG A 240 -6.13 -17.50 -2.79
CA ARG A 240 -6.18 -18.80 -2.10
C ARG A 240 -7.59 -19.38 -2.00
N GLY A 241 -8.56 -18.80 -2.71
CA GLY A 241 -9.96 -19.22 -2.69
C GLY A 241 -10.72 -18.84 -1.42
N MET A 242 -10.17 -17.94 -0.60
CA MET A 242 -10.82 -17.44 0.61
C MET A 242 -11.66 -16.22 0.28
N GLN A 243 -12.80 -16.06 0.93
CA GLN A 243 -13.63 -14.86 0.82
C GLN A 243 -13.48 -14.00 2.09
N CYS A 244 -13.19 -12.71 1.92
CA CYS A 244 -13.16 -11.78 3.05
C CYS A 244 -14.59 -11.30 3.37
N GLY A 245 -15.03 -11.51 4.61
CA GLY A 245 -16.34 -11.13 5.11
C GLY A 245 -16.41 -9.73 5.74
N VAL A 246 -15.28 -9.04 5.88
CA VAL A 246 -15.19 -7.73 6.56
C VAL A 246 -15.89 -6.65 5.74
N LYS A 247 -16.93 -6.03 6.35
CA LYS A 247 -17.68 -4.92 5.74
C LYS A 247 -17.17 -3.59 6.26
N SER A 248 -16.55 -2.80 5.39
CA SER A 248 -16.09 -1.43 5.74
C SER A 248 -16.01 -0.53 4.51
N LEU A 249 -16.34 0.75 4.68
CA LEU A 249 -16.13 1.76 3.63
C LEU A 249 -14.64 2.08 3.41
N TYR A 250 -13.74 1.65 4.28
CA TYR A 250 -12.30 1.73 4.05
C TYR A 250 -11.75 0.49 3.34
N LEU A 251 -12.57 -0.55 3.13
CA LEU A 251 -12.20 -1.80 2.48
C LEU A 251 -13.13 -2.08 1.28
N PRO A 252 -12.96 -1.36 0.15
CA PRO A 252 -13.80 -1.53 -1.03
C PRO A 252 -13.44 -2.82 -1.80
N LEU A 253 -13.89 -3.97 -1.31
CA LEU A 253 -13.61 -5.29 -1.91
C LEU A 253 -14.02 -5.40 -3.39
N PHE A 254 -15.06 -4.66 -3.81
CA PHE A 254 -15.48 -4.59 -5.22
C PHE A 254 -14.39 -4.07 -6.17
N LEU A 255 -13.37 -3.38 -5.66
CA LEU A 255 -12.22 -2.96 -6.45
C LEU A 255 -11.28 -4.11 -6.82
N LEU A 256 -11.43 -5.29 -6.22
CA LEU A 256 -10.64 -6.49 -6.55
C LEU A 256 -11.27 -7.36 -7.63
N GLU A 257 -12.51 -7.08 -8.06
CA GLU A 257 -13.31 -7.89 -8.99
C GLU A 257 -13.05 -7.57 -10.48
N GLY A 258 -11.83 -7.13 -10.82
CA GLY A 258 -11.44 -6.66 -12.15
C GLY A 258 -10.43 -7.53 -12.88
#